data_AF-A0A356IPS0-F1
#
_entry.id   AF-A0A356IPS0-F1
#
_cell.length_a   1.000
_cell.length_b   1.000
_cell.length_c   1.000
_cell.angle_alpha   90.00
_cell.angle_beta   90.00
_cell.angle_gamma   90.00
#
_symmetry.space_group_name_H-M   'P 1'
#
loop_
_entity.id
_entity.type
_entity.pdbx_description
1 polymer ?
#
loop_
_entity_poly.entity_id
_entity_poly.type
_entity_poly.pdbx_seq_one_letter_code
_entity_poly.pdbx_strand_id
1 'polypeptide(L)' 'MRDGLSFKTLQYEFAAHLRNPAEVPGPQGVEDRRMQIYRDLFYNNVEGFI' A
#
# COMPACT_ATOMS: atom_id res chain seq x y z
N MET A 1 4.44 26.06 -2.25
CA MET A 1 5.05 25.05 -1.36
C MET A 1 3.94 24.28 -0.66
N ARG A 2 3.56 23.08 -1.14
CA ARG A 2 2.48 22.30 -0.50
C ARG A 2 2.59 20.78 -0.66
N ASP A 3 3.79 20.19 -0.72
CA ASP A 3 3.93 18.79 -1.14
C ASP A 3 4.66 17.85 -0.15
N GLY A 4 5.04 18.33 1.03
CA GLY A 4 5.75 17.51 2.04
C GLY A 4 4.84 16.58 2.87
N LEU A 5 3.55 16.90 2.98
CA LEU A 5 2.56 16.10 3.72
C LEU A 5 1.84 15.10 2.83
N SER A 6 1.55 15.43 1.56
CA SER A 6 0.77 14.58 0.66
C SER A 6 1.46 13.25 0.33
N PHE A 7 2.76 13.27 0.03
CA PHE A 7 3.51 12.06 -0.26
C PHE A 7 3.64 11.15 0.97
N LYS A 8 3.91 11.72 2.15
CA LYS A 8 3.98 10.93 3.39
C LYS A 8 2.63 10.31 3.73
N THR A 9 1.53 11.06 3.61
CA THR A 9 0.17 10.53 3.80
C THR A 9 -0.10 9.37 2.85
N LEU A 10 0.24 9.52 1.55
CA LEU A 10 0.09 8.45 0.57
C LEU A 10 0.87 7.19 0.96
N GLN A 11 2.11 7.36 1.45
CA GLN A 11 2.91 6.23 1.93
C GLN A 11 2.28 5.54 3.15
N TYR A 12 1.71 6.30 4.08
CA TYR A 12 1.04 5.73 5.25
C TYR A 12 -0.24 4.98 4.87
N GLU A 13 -1.08 5.55 4.00
CA GLU A 13 -2.30 4.90 3.50
C GLU A 13 -1.94 3.61 2.74
N PHE A 14 -0.93 3.67 1.89
CA PHE A 14 -0.45 2.50 1.16
C PHE A 14 0.05 1.40 2.11
N ALA A 15 0.89 1.76 3.09
CA ALA A 15 1.42 0.80 4.06
C ALA A 15 0.34 0.23 5.00
N ALA A 16 -0.67 1.01 5.36
CA ALA A 16 -1.80 0.56 6.16
C ALA A 16 -2.66 -0.45 5.38
N HIS A 17 -2.99 -0.14 4.12
CA HIS A 17 -3.71 -1.04 3.23
C HIS A 17 -2.94 -2.34 2.98
N LEU A 18 -1.63 -2.29 2.81
CA LEU A 18 -0.80 -3.47 2.58
C LEU A 18 -0.85 -4.47 3.76
N ARG A 19 -0.92 -3.96 5.01
CA ARG A 19 -0.96 -4.79 6.22
C ARG A 19 -2.33 -5.40 6.49
N ASN A 20 -3.40 -4.66 6.21
CA ASN A 20 -4.77 -5.11 6.47
C ASN A 20 -5.72 -4.65 5.34
N PRO A 21 -5.61 -5.25 4.16
CA PRO A 21 -6.37 -4.83 2.99
C PRO A 21 -7.88 -5.13 3.08
N ALA A 22 -8.29 -5.99 4.02
CA ALA A 22 -9.69 -6.32 4.24
C ALA A 22 -10.46 -5.23 5.00
N GLU A 23 -9.77 -4.47 5.86
CA GLU A 23 -10.38 -3.43 6.69
C GLU A 23 -9.94 -2.01 6.33
N VAL A 24 -8.75 -1.86 5.73
CA VAL A 24 -8.21 -0.55 5.34
C VAL A 24 -8.41 -0.36 3.83
N PRO A 25 -9.14 0.67 3.38
CA PRO A 25 -9.29 0.96 1.95
C PRO A 25 -7.95 1.39 1.31
N GLY A 26 -7.83 1.19 0.00
CA GLY A 26 -6.66 1.62 -0.75
C GLY A 26 -6.57 3.16 -0.84
N PRO A 27 -5.38 3.72 -1.11
CA PRO A 27 -5.23 5.16 -1.30
C PRO A 27 -6.09 5.67 -2.45
N GLN A 28 -6.68 6.85 -2.28
CA GLN A 28 -7.60 7.40 -3.27
C GLN A 28 -6.90 7.65 -4.61
N GLY A 29 -7.53 7.23 -5.71
CA GLY A 29 -6.98 7.38 -7.07
C GLY A 29 -5.97 6.30 -7.47
N VAL A 30 -5.72 5.31 -6.61
CA VAL A 30 -4.95 4.10 -6.95
C VAL A 30 -5.93 2.99 -7.31
N GLU A 31 -5.71 2.35 -8.47
CA GLU A 31 -6.53 1.22 -8.90
C GLU A 31 -6.30 -0.02 -8.02
N ASP A 32 -7.37 -0.68 -7.58
CA ASP A 32 -7.31 -1.89 -6.75
C ASP A 32 -6.48 -3.02 -7.38
N ARG A 33 -6.53 -3.17 -8.71
CA ARG A 33 -5.72 -4.17 -9.42
C ARG A 33 -4.22 -3.94 -9.23
N ARG A 34 -3.77 -2.68 -9.18
CA ARG A 34 -2.36 -2.35 -8.92
C ARG A 34 -1.99 -2.66 -7.47
N MET A 35 -2.91 -2.42 -6.55
CA MET A 35 -2.73 -2.77 -5.14
C MET A 35 -2.58 -4.28 -4.95
N GLN A 36 -3.34 -5.11 -5.67
CA GLN A 36 -3.19 -6.56 -5.66
C GLN A 36 -1.75 -6.99 -5.99
N ILE A 37 -1.16 -6.44 -7.07
CA ILE A 37 0.22 -6.76 -7.47
C ILE A 37 1.21 -6.45 -6.34
N TYR A 38 1.07 -5.29 -5.69
CA TYR A 38 1.96 -4.94 -4.58
C TYR A 38 1.77 -5.81 -3.34
N ARG A 39 0.54 -6.25 -3.04
CA ARG A 39 0.26 -7.21 -1.96
C ARG A 39 0.93 -8.54 -2.22
N ASP A 40 0.75 -9.08 -3.43
CA ASP A 40 1.30 -10.37 -3.82
C ASP A 40 2.83 -10.32 -3.82
N LEU A 41 3.43 -9.24 -4.36
CA LEU A 41 4.88 -9.05 -4.31
C LEU A 41 5.40 -8.95 -2.88
N PHE A 42 4.76 -8.18 -2.00
CA PHE A 42 5.22 -8.04 -0.63
C PHE A 42 5.11 -9.37 0.13
N TYR A 43 3.98 -10.07 0.01
CA TYR A 43 3.76 -11.36 0.64
C TYR A 43 4.79 -12.40 0.17
N ASN A 44 4.95 -12.57 -1.15
CA ASN A 44 5.90 -13.51 -1.73
C ASN A 44 7.35 -13.19 -1.36
N ASN A 45 7.73 -11.91 -1.25
CA ASN A 45 9.07 -11.54 -0.83
C ASN A 45 9.28 -11.78 0.67
N VAL A 46 8.29 -11.56 1.53
CA VAL A 46 8.44 -11.83 2.98
C VAL A 46 8.48 -13.33 3.26
N GLU A 47 7.65 -14.14 2.62
CA GLU A 47 7.70 -15.61 2.76
C GLU A 47 9.01 -16.20 2.22
N GLY A 48 9.57 -15.63 1.14
CA GLY A 48 10.85 -16.07 0.59
C GLY A 48 12.08 -15.77 1.48
N PHE A 49 11.93 -14.94 2.51
CA PHE A 49 13.01 -14.53 3.41
C PHE A 49 12.96 -15.21 4.80
N ILE A 50 11.91 -15.97 5.14
CA ILE A 50 11.79 -16.73 6.40
C ILE A 50 11.97 -18.23 6.11
#